data_AF-A0A5E4NYX8-F1
#
_entry.id   AF-A0A5E4NYX8-F1
#
_cell.length_a   1.000
_cell.length_b   1.000
_cell.length_c   1.000
_cell.angle_alpha   90.00
_cell.angle_beta   90.00
_cell.angle_gamma   90.00
#
_symmetry.space_group_name_H-M   'P 1'
#
loop_
_entity.id
_entity.type
_entity.pdbx_description
1 polymer ?
#
loop_
_entity_poly.entity_id
_entity_poly.type
_entity_poly.pdbx_seq_one_letter_code
_entity_poly.pdbx_strand_id
1 'polypeptide(L)'
;MLFLGERAGLIDFYFACTDAYAYDLAICLNAWCFEPDGSYNITKGAGMVAAYREHRALSAAEIAALPTLARGAALRFALTRLVDWLNVPPGALVRPKDPAEYIAKLRFHQRIAGPHELGVAA
;
A
#
# COMPACT_ATOMS: atom_id res chain seq x y z
N MET A 1 7.67 -7.69 8.65
CA MET A 1 7.17 -7.71 10.03
C MET A 1 7.52 -9.06 10.63
N LEU A 2 8.13 -9.07 11.80
CA LEU A 2 8.48 -10.28 12.54
C LEU A 2 7.62 -10.35 13.81
N PHE A 3 7.32 -11.57 14.24
CA PHE A 3 6.64 -11.82 15.50
C PHE A 3 7.52 -12.71 16.38
N LEU A 4 7.66 -12.35 17.65
CA LEU A 4 8.28 -13.16 18.69
C LEU A 4 7.35 -13.23 19.90
N GLY A 5 6.55 -14.30 19.97
CA GLY A 5 5.40 -14.36 20.88
C GLY A 5 4.42 -13.24 20.55
N GLU A 6 4.08 -12.43 21.56
CA GLU A 6 3.17 -11.28 21.42
C GLU A 6 3.86 -10.01 20.91
N ARG A 7 5.19 -10.03 20.72
CA ARG A 7 5.93 -8.85 20.28
C ARG A 7 6.00 -8.80 18.76
N ALA A 8 5.59 -7.67 18.18
CA ALA A 8 5.80 -7.37 16.78
C ALA A 8 7.07 -6.54 16.57
N GLY A 9 7.78 -6.80 15.47
CA GLY A 9 8.97 -6.05 15.04
C GLY A 9 8.84 -5.59 13.59
N LEU A 10 9.25 -4.34 13.34
CA LEU A 10 9.43 -3.79 12.00
C LEU A 10 10.92 -3.88 11.63
N ILE A 11 11.20 -4.24 10.38
CA ILE A 11 12.55 -4.44 9.83
C ILE A 11 12.65 -3.78 8.46
N ASP A 12 13.84 -3.82 7.85
CA ASP A 12 14.11 -3.37 6.47
C ASP A 12 13.84 -1.87 6.22
N PHE A 13 14.46 -1.01 7.04
CA PHE A 13 14.35 0.46 6.95
C PHE A 13 15.14 1.09 5.78
N TYR A 14 15.60 0.32 4.79
CA TYR A 14 16.42 0.84 3.68
C TYR A 14 15.71 1.86 2.79
N PHE A 15 14.37 1.84 2.78
CA PHE A 15 13.54 2.81 2.07
C PHE A 15 12.91 3.87 3.00
N ALA A 16 13.32 3.93 4.26
CA ALA A 16 12.86 4.96 5.18
C ALA A 16 13.34 6.35 4.70
N CYS A 17 12.45 7.31 4.74
CA CYS A 17 12.71 8.69 4.30
C CYS A 17 11.75 9.66 5.01
N THR A 18 12.00 10.96 4.84
CA THR A 18 11.07 12.01 5.27
C THR A 18 10.04 12.24 4.17
N ASP A 19 8.79 11.88 4.42
CA ASP A 19 7.66 12.04 3.51
C ASP A 19 6.34 12.17 4.31
N ALA A 20 5.20 12.29 3.63
CA ALA A 20 3.90 12.37 4.26
C ALA A 20 3.49 11.08 4.97
N TYR A 21 3.09 11.16 6.24
CA TYR A 21 2.63 10.01 7.01
C TYR A 21 1.45 9.24 6.36
N ALA A 22 0.51 9.98 5.77
CA ALA A 22 -0.63 9.39 5.06
C ALA A 22 -0.20 8.61 3.80
N TYR A 23 0.97 8.90 3.23
CA TYR A 23 1.52 8.14 2.11
C TYR A 23 2.00 6.75 2.56
N ASP A 24 2.63 6.65 3.73
CA ASP A 24 3.03 5.35 4.29
C ASP A 24 1.80 4.48 4.64
N LEU A 25 0.73 5.10 5.17
CA LEU A 25 -0.55 4.42 5.34
C LEU A 25 -1.13 3.94 4.00
N ALA A 26 -1.03 4.74 2.93
CA ALA A 26 -1.47 4.36 1.60
C ALA A 26 -0.65 3.21 0.99
N ILE A 27 0.65 3.12 1.32
CA ILE A 27 1.49 1.96 1.00
C ILE A 27 0.94 0.71 1.72
N CYS A 28 0.64 0.81 3.01
CA CYS A 28 0.08 -0.28 3.79
C CYS A 28 -1.27 -0.76 3.22
N LEU A 29 -2.16 0.14 2.81
CA LEU A 29 -3.43 -0.22 2.16
C LEU A 29 -3.20 -1.02 0.87
N ASN A 30 -2.23 -0.62 0.03
CA ASN A 30 -1.86 -1.36 -1.17
C ASN A 30 -1.23 -2.74 -0.87
N ALA A 31 -0.50 -2.85 0.22
CA ALA A 31 0.24 -4.06 0.57
C ALA A 31 -0.65 -5.11 1.28
N TRP A 32 -1.59 -4.68 2.13
CA TRP A 32 -2.29 -5.57 3.07
C TRP A 32 -3.80 -5.68 2.85
N CYS A 33 -4.42 -4.74 2.14
CA CYS A 33 -5.88 -4.70 2.01
C CYS A 33 -6.41 -5.23 0.67
N PHE A 34 -5.55 -5.84 -0.15
CA PHE A 34 -5.96 -6.56 -1.36
C PHE A 34 -5.86 -8.06 -1.14
N GLU A 35 -6.84 -8.81 -1.66
CA GLU A 35 -6.83 -10.26 -1.65
C GLU A 35 -5.97 -10.82 -2.81
N PRO A 36 -5.58 -12.12 -2.76
CA PRO A 36 -4.80 -12.74 -3.83
C PRO A 36 -5.46 -12.70 -5.22
N ASP A 37 -6.79 -12.60 -5.28
CA ASP A 37 -7.56 -12.46 -6.53
C ASP A 37 -7.60 -11.02 -7.08
N GLY A 38 -6.98 -10.07 -6.37
CA GLY A 38 -6.91 -8.66 -6.76
C GLY A 38 -8.10 -7.81 -6.30
N SER A 39 -9.07 -8.38 -5.58
CA SER A 39 -10.16 -7.62 -4.97
C SER A 39 -9.68 -6.81 -3.77
N TYR A 40 -10.23 -5.61 -3.57
CA TYR A 40 -9.96 -4.81 -2.37
C TYR A 40 -10.89 -5.26 -1.23
N ASN A 41 -10.30 -5.59 -0.09
CA ASN A 41 -11.03 -5.95 1.11
C ASN A 41 -11.28 -4.70 1.98
N ILE A 42 -12.49 -4.17 1.87
CA ILE A 42 -12.91 -2.97 2.60
C ILE A 42 -12.84 -3.15 4.12
N THR A 43 -13.09 -4.36 4.63
CA THR A 43 -13.00 -4.66 6.07
C THR A 43 -11.56 -4.54 6.57
N LYS A 44 -10.58 -5.05 5.81
CA LYS A 44 -9.15 -4.87 6.12
C LYS A 44 -8.75 -3.40 6.04
N GLY A 45 -9.23 -2.68 5.03
CA GLY A 45 -8.99 -1.23 4.88
C GLY A 45 -9.48 -0.42 6.07
N ALA A 46 -10.74 -0.63 6.46
CA ALA A 46 -11.35 0.02 7.62
C ALA A 46 -10.60 -0.31 8.92
N GLY A 47 -10.28 -1.58 9.15
CA GLY A 47 -9.53 -2.01 10.34
C GLY A 47 -8.13 -1.39 10.42
N MET A 48 -7.41 -1.34 9.29
CA MET A 48 -6.09 -0.72 9.22
C MET A 48 -6.12 0.77 9.55
N VAL A 49 -7.07 1.51 8.97
CA VAL A 49 -7.18 2.96 9.19
C VAL A 49 -7.69 3.26 10.60
N ALA A 50 -8.63 2.48 11.13
CA ALA A 50 -9.11 2.63 12.49
C ALA A 50 -7.96 2.44 13.51
N ALA A 51 -7.21 1.35 13.42
CA ALA A 51 -6.07 1.07 14.29
C ALA A 51 -4.97 2.15 14.16
N TYR A 52 -4.73 2.67 12.96
CA TYR A 52 -3.81 3.79 12.77
C TYR A 52 -4.30 5.06 13.51
N ARG A 53 -5.60 5.37 13.41
CA ARG A 53 -6.22 6.56 14.02
C ARG A 53 -6.23 6.53 15.54
N GLU A 54 -6.19 5.36 16.17
CA GLU A 54 -6.06 5.21 17.63
C GLU A 54 -4.74 5.79 18.16
N HIS A 55 -3.68 5.78 17.34
CA HIS A 55 -2.38 6.31 17.73
C HIS A 55 -2.05 7.66 17.09
N ARG A 56 -2.57 7.95 15.89
CA ARG A 56 -2.40 9.23 15.21
C ARG A 56 -3.65 9.61 14.43
N ALA A 57 -4.31 10.68 14.87
CA ALA A 57 -5.44 11.24 14.15
C ALA A 57 -5.04 11.66 12.72
N LEU A 58 -5.88 11.32 11.75
CA LEU A 58 -5.77 11.82 10.38
C LEU A 58 -6.56 13.12 10.26
N SER A 59 -5.94 14.14 9.68
CA SER A 59 -6.64 15.36 9.29
C SER A 59 -7.61 15.12 8.13
N ALA A 60 -8.59 16.01 7.97
CA ALA A 60 -9.50 15.98 6.83
C ALA A 60 -8.75 16.04 5.48
N ALA A 61 -7.65 16.80 5.41
CA ALA A 61 -6.82 16.90 4.23
C ALA A 61 -6.11 15.57 3.90
N GLU A 62 -5.60 14.86 4.91
CA GLU A 62 -5.00 13.54 4.72
C GLU A 62 -6.03 12.51 4.28
N ILE A 63 -7.20 12.48 4.91
CA ILE A 63 -8.30 11.58 4.53
C ILE A 63 -8.70 11.83 3.07
N ALA A 64 -8.90 13.09 2.67
CA ALA A 64 -9.24 13.45 1.30
C ALA A 64 -8.13 13.08 0.30
N ALA A 65 -6.86 13.13 0.71
CA ALA A 65 -5.73 12.79 -0.14
C ALA A 65 -5.48 11.28 -0.29
N LEU A 66 -6.00 10.44 0.62
CA LEU A 66 -5.71 8.99 0.64
C LEU A 66 -5.89 8.28 -0.71
N PRO A 67 -6.98 8.47 -1.47
CA PRO A 67 -7.12 7.88 -2.80
C PRO A 67 -5.97 8.26 -3.75
N THR A 68 -5.56 9.52 -3.75
CA THR A 68 -4.47 10.04 -4.61
C THR A 68 -3.12 9.47 -4.17
N LEU A 69 -2.87 9.43 -2.86
CA LEU A 69 -1.66 8.84 -2.30
C LEU A 69 -1.58 7.34 -2.60
N ALA A 70 -2.70 6.62 -2.51
CA ALA A 70 -2.79 5.20 -2.84
C ALA A 70 -2.51 4.93 -4.32
N ARG A 71 -2.94 5.81 -5.23
CA ARG A 71 -2.54 5.78 -6.64
C ARG A 71 -1.04 5.98 -6.81
N GLY A 72 -0.46 6.98 -6.13
CA GLY A 72 0.99 7.25 -6.15
C GLY A 72 1.80 6.05 -5.67
N ALA A 73 1.40 5.45 -4.55
CA ALA A 73 2.04 4.26 -4.00
C ALA A 73 1.92 3.08 -4.97
N ALA A 74 0.73 2.86 -5.55
CA ALA A 74 0.51 1.80 -6.51
C ALA A 74 1.40 1.95 -7.75
N LEU A 75 1.49 3.17 -8.28
CA LEU A 75 2.34 3.51 -9.42
C LEU A 75 3.83 3.27 -9.09
N ARG A 76 4.29 3.70 -7.91
CA ARG A 76 5.69 3.50 -7.49
C ARG A 76 6.09 2.03 -7.58
N PHE A 77 5.31 1.14 -6.96
CA PHE A 77 5.60 -0.29 -6.95
C PHE A 77 5.42 -0.94 -8.33
N ALA A 78 4.46 -0.48 -9.15
CA ALA A 78 4.32 -0.94 -10.53
C ALA A 78 5.58 -0.62 -11.34
N LEU A 79 6.11 0.60 -11.23
CA LEU A 79 7.30 1.05 -11.96
C LEU A 79 8.55 0.31 -11.51
N THR A 80 8.80 0.19 -10.21
CA THR A 80 9.99 -0.52 -9.72
C THR A 80 9.96 -2.00 -10.12
N ARG A 81 8.78 -2.66 -10.01
CA ARG A 81 8.63 -4.04 -10.48
C ARG A 81 8.79 -4.17 -11.98
N LEU A 82 8.33 -3.19 -12.76
CA LEU A 82 8.52 -3.20 -14.21
C LEU A 82 10.01 -3.08 -14.57
N VAL A 83 10.76 -2.23 -13.88
CA VAL A 83 12.21 -2.12 -14.05
C VAL A 83 12.89 -3.46 -13.74
N ASP A 84 12.55 -4.07 -12.60
CA ASP A 84 13.11 -5.39 -12.21
C ASP A 84 12.72 -6.49 -13.21
N TRP A 85 11.50 -6.45 -13.73
CA TRP A 85 10.97 -7.41 -14.71
C TRP A 85 11.68 -7.31 -16.06
N LEU A 86 12.02 -6.11 -16.51
CA LEU A 86 12.70 -5.88 -17.79
C LEU A 86 14.22 -6.09 -17.71
N ASN A 87 14.81 -5.95 -16.52
CA ASN A 87 16.27 -5.98 -16.33
C ASN A 87 16.72 -7.17 -15.47
N VAL A 88 16.14 -8.36 -15.68
CA VAL A 88 16.54 -9.57 -14.94
C VAL A 88 17.99 -9.94 -15.29
N PRO A 89 18.92 -9.95 -14.32
CA PRO A 89 20.31 -10.31 -14.60
C PRO A 89 20.44 -11.77 -15.07
N PRO A 90 21.35 -12.06 -16.02
CA PRO A 90 21.65 -13.43 -16.41
C PRO A 90 22.07 -14.28 -15.19
N GLY A 91 21.42 -15.43 -15.00
CA GLY A 91 21.71 -16.33 -13.87
C GLY A 91 21.00 -16.00 -12.55
N ALA A 92 20.12 -14.99 -12.52
CA ALA A 92 19.32 -14.70 -11.33
C ALA A 92 18.36 -15.86 -11.01
N LEU A 93 18.39 -16.33 -9.75
CA LEU A 93 17.47 -17.35 -9.23
C LEU A 93 16.12 -16.77 -8.76
N VAL A 94 16.05 -15.44 -8.61
CA VAL A 94 14.87 -14.74 -8.12
C VAL A 94 13.96 -14.40 -9.29
N ARG A 95 12.72 -14.91 -9.27
CA ARG A 95 11.70 -14.49 -10.23
C ARG A 95 11.22 -13.07 -9.87
N PRO A 96 11.28 -12.09 -10.79
CA PRO A 96 10.72 -10.78 -10.54
C PRO A 96 9.21 -10.89 -10.31
N LYS A 97 8.66 -9.99 -9.50
CA LYS A 97 7.22 -9.95 -9.24
C LYS A 97 6.50 -9.29 -10.40
N ASP A 98 5.34 -9.80 -10.76
CA ASP A 98 4.54 -9.25 -11.86
C ASP A 98 4.14 -7.79 -11.56
N PRO A 99 4.49 -6.81 -12.43
CA PRO A 99 4.03 -5.44 -12.31
C PRO A 99 2.52 -5.27 -12.51
N ALA A 100 1.85 -6.21 -13.20
CA ALA A 100 0.41 -6.15 -13.47
C ALA A 100 -0.43 -6.14 -12.19
N GLU A 101 0.05 -6.77 -11.11
CA GLU A 101 -0.59 -6.72 -9.78
C GLU A 101 -0.82 -5.26 -9.33
N TYR A 102 0.21 -4.44 -9.42
CA TYR A 102 0.16 -3.05 -8.96
C TYR A 102 -0.50 -2.11 -9.98
N ILE A 103 -0.48 -2.47 -11.27
CA ILE A 103 -1.28 -1.79 -12.29
C ILE A 103 -2.79 -2.01 -12.02
N ALA A 104 -3.20 -3.22 -11.62
CA ALA A 104 -4.58 -3.50 -11.26
C ALA A 104 -5.01 -2.72 -10.01
N LYS A 105 -4.17 -2.66 -8.98
CA LYS A 105 -4.38 -1.84 -7.77
C LYS A 105 -4.52 -0.35 -8.12
N LEU A 106 -3.63 0.17 -8.99
CA LEU A 106 -3.72 1.55 -9.48
C LEU A 106 -5.07 1.82 -10.18
N ARG A 107 -5.53 0.91 -11.05
CA ARG A 107 -6.83 1.03 -11.73
C ARG A 107 -8.00 1.00 -10.75
N PHE A 108 -7.92 0.22 -9.67
CA PHE A 108 -8.92 0.27 -8.60
C PHE A 108 -8.96 1.67 -7.97
N HIS A 109 -7.82 2.20 -7.52
CA HIS A 109 -7.77 3.53 -6.87
C HIS A 109 -8.12 4.70 -7.81
N GLN A 110 -8.08 4.51 -9.13
CA GLN A 110 -8.56 5.49 -10.11
C GLN A 110 -10.09 5.49 -10.27
N ARG A 111 -10.78 4.42 -9.86
CA ARG A 111 -12.23 4.26 -10.01
C ARG A 111 -13.02 4.61 -8.76
N ILE A 112 -12.40 4.52 -7.59
CA ILE A 112 -13.09 4.84 -6.33
C ILE A 112 -13.49 6.32 -6.29
N ALA A 113 -14.68 6.59 -5.77
CA ALA A 113 -15.26 7.93 -5.66
C ALA A 113 -14.68 8.72 -4.47
N GLY A 114 -14.10 8.04 -3.48
CA GLY A 114 -13.50 8.72 -2.35
C GLY A 114 -12.98 7.79 -1.24
N PRO A 115 -12.60 8.36 -0.09
CA PRO A 115 -11.97 7.62 1.01
C PRO A 115 -12.85 6.54 1.65
N HIS A 116 -14.18 6.67 1.55
CA HIS A 116 -15.14 5.69 2.07
C HIS A 116 -15.01 4.31 1.43
N GLU A 117 -14.63 4.24 0.15
CA GLU A 117 -14.35 2.97 -0.54
C GLU A 117 -13.04 2.31 -0.11
N LEU A 118 -12.17 3.06 0.59
CA LEU A 118 -10.99 2.51 1.28
C LEU A 118 -11.32 2.05 2.71
N GLY A 119 -12.56 2.23 3.17
CA GLY A 119 -12.98 1.96 4.54
C GLY A 119 -12.80 3.15 5.49
N VAL A 120 -12.65 4.38 4.96
CA VAL A 120 -12.43 5.60 5.75
C VAL A 120 -13.66 6.49 5.71
N ALA A 121 -14.38 6.58 6.83
CA ALA A 121 -15.40 7.61 7.00
C ALA A 121 -14.74 9.00 7.15
N ALA A 122 -15.38 10.02 6.56
CA ALA A 122 -14.98 11.42 6.67
C ALA A 122 -14.95 11.91 8.12
#